data_AF-A0A942HCY3-F1
#
_entry.id   AF-A0A942HCY3-F1
#
_cell.length_a   1.000
_cell.length_b   1.000
_cell.length_c   1.000
_cell.angle_alpha   90.00
_cell.angle_beta   90.00
_cell.angle_gamma   90.00
#
_symmetry.space_group_name_H-M   'P 1'
#
loop_
_entity.id
_entity.type
_entity.pdbx_description
1 polymer ?
#
loop_
_entity_poly.entity_id
_entity_poly.type
_entity_poly.pdbx_seq_one_letter_code
_entity_poly.pdbx_strand_id
1 'polypeptide(L)'
;MHVHMSMSVEDAKSLSPRHSGRAWIEVRGLFDEPVKAQTEVFISVHEELDENFGTVRPAVVGHVVQMRPECRVVVGIPTRDFDRAWTLAAGGRLTHAWLSMAVPHYNSAAVPSVSFANEPIE
;
A
#
# COMPACT_ATOMS: atom_id res chain seq x y z
N MET A 1 -12.99 4.04 -0.63
CA MET A 1 -11.94 3.01 -0.54
C MET A 1 -12.29 1.91 -1.51
N HIS A 2 -11.32 1.44 -2.28
CA HIS A 2 -11.57 0.53 -3.40
C HIS A 2 -10.63 -0.67 -3.35
N VAL A 3 -11.19 -1.83 -3.66
CA VAL A 3 -10.46 -3.08 -3.78
C VAL A 3 -10.27 -3.35 -5.27
N HIS A 4 -9.03 -3.61 -5.67
CA HIS A 4 -8.68 -3.84 -7.06
C HIS A 4 -7.99 -5.19 -7.22
N MET A 5 -8.25 -5.79 -8.38
CA MET A 5 -7.56 -6.99 -8.82
C MET A 5 -7.19 -6.79 -10.27
N SER A 6 -5.91 -6.88 -10.60
CA SER A 6 -5.49 -7.05 -11.98
C SER A 6 -5.00 -8.46 -12.19
N MET A 7 -5.30 -8.96 -13.38
CA MET A 7 -4.73 -10.19 -13.89
C MET A 7 -4.06 -9.84 -15.21
N SER A 8 -2.75 -9.97 -15.25
CA SER A 8 -1.97 -9.97 -16.48
C SER A 8 -1.60 -11.40 -16.86
N VAL A 9 -1.51 -11.63 -18.16
CA VAL A 9 -1.00 -12.88 -18.73
C VAL A 9 0.32 -12.55 -19.39
N GLU A 10 1.40 -13.05 -18.81
CA GLU A 10 2.73 -13.03 -19.38
C GLU A 10 2.90 -14.22 -20.33
N ASP A 11 3.62 -14.00 -21.44
CA ASP A 11 3.82 -15.01 -22.49
C ASP A 11 2.51 -15.65 -22.98
N ALA A 12 1.52 -14.84 -23.32
CA ALA A 12 0.19 -15.29 -23.78
C ALA A 12 0.21 -16.24 -24.99
N LYS A 13 1.35 -16.36 -25.70
CA LYS A 13 1.55 -17.26 -26.85
C LYS A 13 2.25 -18.57 -26.49
N SER A 14 2.68 -18.75 -25.24
CA SER A 14 3.27 -19.99 -24.73
C SER A 14 2.19 -21.08 -24.59
N LEU A 15 2.59 -22.35 -24.71
CA LEU A 15 1.74 -23.51 -24.34
C LEU A 15 1.39 -23.52 -22.84
N SER A 16 2.16 -22.78 -22.04
CA SER A 16 1.97 -22.57 -20.61
C SER A 16 2.12 -21.08 -20.28
N PRO A 17 1.12 -20.24 -20.59
CA PRO A 17 1.18 -18.81 -20.29
C PRO A 17 1.27 -18.60 -18.77
N ARG A 18 2.10 -17.67 -18.33
CA ARG A 18 2.22 -17.34 -16.91
C ARG A 18 1.14 -16.34 -16.56
N HIS A 19 0.27 -16.71 -15.64
CA HIS A 19 -0.71 -15.80 -15.09
C HIS A 19 -0.04 -15.04 -13.94
N SER A 20 0.16 -13.73 -14.09
CA SER A 20 0.56 -12.85 -13.00
C SER A 20 -0.65 -12.02 -12.61
N GLY A 21 -1.33 -12.43 -11.54
CA GLY A 21 -2.37 -11.63 -10.89
C GLY A 21 -1.81 -11.05 -9.60
N ARG A 22 -1.94 -9.75 -9.39
CA ARG A 22 -1.67 -9.14 -8.09
C ARG A 22 -2.91 -8.40 -7.64
N ALA A 23 -3.41 -8.78 -6.47
CA ALA A 23 -4.43 -8.03 -5.76
C ALA A 23 -3.77 -6.80 -5.11
N TRP A 24 -4.51 -5.69 -5.05
CA TRP A 24 -4.09 -4.54 -4.25
C TRP A 24 -5.28 -3.79 -3.71
N ILE A 25 -5.04 -3.05 -2.64
CA ILE A 25 -6.02 -2.18 -2.01
C ILE A 25 -5.64 -0.75 -2.35
N GLU A 26 -6.61 0.04 -2.82
CA GLU A 26 -6.44 1.49 -2.95
C GLU A 26 -7.19 2.19 -1.82
N VAL A 27 -6.42 2.83 -0.94
CA VAL A 27 -6.93 3.65 0.14
C VAL A 27 -6.77 5.11 -0.26
N ARG A 28 -7.89 5.82 -0.35
CA ARG A 28 -7.92 7.28 -0.53
C ARG A 28 -8.33 7.91 0.79
N GLY A 29 -7.59 8.92 1.22
CA GLY A 29 -7.88 9.64 2.45
C GLY A 29 -7.37 11.07 2.41
N LEU A 30 -7.52 11.73 3.55
CA LEU A 30 -6.96 13.04 3.82
C LEU A 30 -5.85 12.90 4.85
N PHE A 31 -4.80 13.71 4.72
CA PHE A 31 -3.83 13.86 5.80
C PHE A 31 -4.44 14.70 6.94
N ASP A 32 -4.19 14.30 8.17
CA ASP A 32 -4.50 15.12 9.35
C ASP A 32 -3.64 16.40 9.37
N GLU A 33 -2.38 16.29 8.93
CA GLU A 33 -1.46 17.41 8.75
C GLU A 33 -0.96 17.48 7.30
N PRO A 34 -1.09 18.63 6.60
CA PRO A 34 -0.70 18.73 5.21
C PRO A 34 0.79 18.45 4.96
N VAL A 35 1.11 17.56 4.01
CA VAL A 35 2.49 17.27 3.60
C VAL A 35 2.82 18.08 2.35
N LYS A 36 3.73 19.07 2.45
CA LYS A 36 4.09 19.97 1.31
C LYS A 36 2.86 20.58 0.60
N ALA A 37 1.91 21.07 1.39
CA ALA A 37 0.62 21.63 0.95
C ALA A 37 -0.34 20.64 0.26
N GLN A 38 -0.06 19.33 0.32
CA GLN A 38 -0.99 18.29 -0.14
C GLN A 38 -1.89 17.87 1.02
N THR A 39 -3.19 17.79 0.75
CA THR A 39 -4.22 17.37 1.71
C THR A 39 -4.74 15.97 1.42
N GLU A 40 -4.69 15.53 0.16
CA GLU A 40 -5.14 14.20 -0.26
C GLU A 40 -3.99 13.20 -0.34
N VAL A 41 -4.29 11.95 0.03
CA VAL A 41 -3.36 10.81 -0.05
C VAL A 41 -4.01 9.61 -0.70
N PHE A 42 -3.24 8.94 -1.55
CA PHE A 42 -3.60 7.69 -2.23
C PHE A 42 -2.55 6.64 -1.89
N ILE A 43 -2.95 5.56 -1.22
CA ILE A 43 -2.08 4.48 -0.81
C ILE A 43 -2.47 3.24 -1.60
N SER A 44 -1.54 2.75 -2.43
CA SER A 44 -1.62 1.46 -3.10
C SER A 44 -0.91 0.41 -2.26
N VAL A 45 -1.65 -0.57 -1.77
CA VAL A 45 -1.17 -1.60 -0.85
C VAL A 45 -1.09 -2.93 -1.59
N HIS A 46 0.10 -3.49 -1.68
CA HIS A 46 0.35 -4.78 -2.31
C HIS A 46 0.77 -5.81 -1.28
N GLU A 47 0.42 -7.06 -1.53
CA GLU A 47 1.07 -8.18 -0.87
C GLU A 47 2.54 -8.24 -1.32
N GLU A 48 3.44 -8.33 -0.35
CA GLU A 48 4.84 -8.65 -0.57
C GLU A 48 5.06 -10.11 -0.16
N LEU A 49 5.32 -10.96 -1.16
CA LEU A 49 5.64 -12.37 -0.94
C LEU A 49 6.96 -12.42 -0.19
N ASP A 50 6.92 -13.01 1.00
CA ASP A 50 7.99 -13.05 1.99
C ASP A 50 9.15 -13.94 1.51
N GLU A 51 9.89 -13.50 0.49
CA GLU A 51 11.08 -14.18 0.00
C GLU A 51 12.28 -13.81 0.88
N ASN A 52 12.34 -14.43 2.07
CA ASN A 52 13.53 -14.51 2.93
C ASN A 52 13.97 -13.25 3.71
N PHE A 53 13.05 -12.52 4.34
CA PHE A 53 13.45 -11.74 5.51
C PHE A 53 13.42 -12.69 6.73
N GLY A 54 14.52 -12.84 7.46
CA GLY A 54 14.50 -13.53 8.75
C GLY A 54 13.59 -12.79 9.75
N THR A 55 13.81 -12.92 11.06
CA THR A 55 13.12 -12.09 12.08
C THR A 55 13.37 -10.58 11.97
N VAL A 56 14.04 -10.11 10.91
CA VAL A 56 14.40 -8.72 10.67
C VAL A 56 13.28 -8.03 9.92
N ARG A 57 12.62 -7.07 10.59
CA ARG A 57 11.63 -6.18 9.98
C ARG A 57 12.31 -5.32 8.91
N PRO A 58 11.77 -5.23 7.68
CA PRO A 58 12.34 -4.35 6.64
C PRO A 58 12.39 -2.90 7.12
N ALA A 59 13.47 -2.20 6.77
CA ALA A 59 13.69 -0.81 7.17
C ALA A 59 12.67 0.17 6.54
N VAL A 60 12.07 -0.23 5.42
CA VAL A 60 11.10 0.53 4.64
C VAL A 60 10.08 -0.45 4.05
N VAL A 61 8.79 -0.16 4.21
CA VAL A 61 7.68 -0.96 3.66
C VAL A 61 7.00 -0.26 2.48
N GLY A 62 7.46 0.93 2.10
CA GLY A 62 6.94 1.63 0.94
C GLY A 62 7.63 2.94 0.63
N HIS A 63 7.18 3.57 -0.44
CA HIS A 63 7.76 4.80 -0.94
C HIS A 63 6.67 5.71 -1.50
N VAL A 64 6.89 7.02 -1.34
CA VAL A 64 6.09 8.03 -2.04
C VAL A 64 6.60 8.13 -3.48
N VAL A 65 5.72 7.84 -4.44
CA VAL A 65 6.03 7.86 -5.88
C VAL A 65 5.72 9.20 -6.53
N GLN A 66 4.82 10.00 -5.94
CA GLN A 66 4.38 11.27 -6.50
C GLN A 66 3.84 12.17 -5.40
N MET A 67 4.11 13.48 -5.48
CA MET A 67 3.61 14.49 -4.52
C MET A 67 2.85 15.66 -5.16
N ARG A 68 2.39 15.55 -6.42
CA ARG A 68 1.63 16.63 -7.09
C ARG A 68 0.68 16.08 -8.16
N PRO A 69 -0.60 16.51 -8.23
CA PRO A 69 -1.36 17.30 -7.25
C PRO A 69 -1.85 16.46 -6.05
N GLU A 70 -1.44 15.20 -5.98
CA GLU A 70 -1.85 14.21 -4.97
C GLU A 70 -0.60 13.51 -4.44
N CYS A 71 -0.62 13.11 -3.16
CA CYS A 71 0.43 12.26 -2.60
C CYS A 71 0.10 10.80 -2.87
N ARG A 72 0.87 10.14 -3.73
CA ARG A 72 0.71 8.71 -4.03
C ARG A 72 1.82 7.90 -3.35
N VAL A 73 1.39 6.91 -2.59
CA VAL A 73 2.23 6.03 -1.78
C VAL A 73 2.02 4.61 -2.26
N VAL A 74 3.12 3.88 -2.48
CA VAL A 74 3.08 2.45 -2.78
C VAL A 74 3.73 1.71 -1.61
N VAL A 75 2.99 0.79 -1.00
CA VAL A 75 3.46 0.00 0.14
C VAL A 75 3.35 -1.50 -0.17
N GLY A 76 4.40 -2.24 0.18
CA GLY A 76 4.41 -3.71 0.27
C GLY A 76 4.29 -4.10 1.73
N ILE A 77 3.37 -5.02 2.04
CA ILE A 77 3.18 -5.53 3.40
C ILE A 77 3.14 -7.06 3.40
N PRO A 78 3.49 -7.72 4.51
CA PRO A 78 3.42 -9.17 4.61
C PRO A 78 2.02 -9.71 4.31
N THR A 79 1.92 -10.89 3.71
CA THR A 79 0.66 -11.57 3.34
C THR A 79 -0.38 -11.54 4.46
N ARG A 80 0.02 -11.86 5.69
CA ARG A 80 -0.89 -11.86 6.85
C ARG A 80 -1.54 -10.50 7.10
N ASP A 81 -0.75 -9.42 6.99
CA ASP A 81 -1.25 -8.05 7.20
C ASP A 81 -2.09 -7.59 6.00
N PHE A 82 -1.71 -8.01 4.79
CA PHE A 82 -2.50 -7.81 3.58
C PHE A 82 -3.87 -8.48 3.68
N ASP A 83 -3.95 -9.75 4.06
CA ASP A 83 -5.21 -10.49 4.21
C ASP A 83 -6.15 -9.84 5.22
N ARG A 84 -5.59 -9.32 6.33
CA ARG A 84 -6.35 -8.56 7.32
C ARG A 84 -6.90 -7.28 6.72
N ALA A 85 -6.04 -6.48 6.08
CA ALA A 85 -6.45 -5.24 5.44
C ALA A 85 -7.49 -5.49 4.34
N TRP A 86 -7.33 -6.56 3.55
CA TRP A 86 -8.25 -7.00 2.51
C TRP A 86 -9.61 -7.39 3.08
N THR A 87 -9.63 -8.15 4.18
CA THR A 87 -10.88 -8.55 4.84
C THR A 87 -11.64 -7.32 5.34
N LEU A 88 -10.95 -6.36 5.94
CA LEU A 88 -11.55 -5.10 6.37
C LEU A 88 -12.03 -4.27 5.19
N ALA A 89 -11.25 -4.22 4.10
CA ALA A 89 -11.58 -3.53 2.86
C ALA A 89 -12.87 -4.07 2.23
N ALA A 90 -12.89 -5.37 1.96
CA ALA A 90 -14.00 -6.06 1.32
C ALA A 90 -15.28 -6.00 2.18
N GLY A 91 -15.13 -5.97 3.51
CA GLY A 91 -16.22 -5.79 4.45
C GLY A 91 -16.70 -4.34 4.63
N GLY A 92 -16.08 -3.36 3.97
CA GLY A 92 -16.38 -1.93 4.14
C GLY A 92 -16.07 -1.39 5.54
N ARG A 93 -15.16 -2.06 6.26
CA ARG A 93 -14.79 -1.75 7.66
C ARG A 93 -13.41 -1.13 7.81
N LEU A 94 -12.61 -1.05 6.75
CA LEU A 94 -11.34 -0.34 6.82
C LEU A 94 -11.60 1.17 6.76
N THR A 95 -11.48 1.83 7.91
CA THR A 95 -11.84 3.25 8.09
C THR A 95 -10.63 4.11 8.36
N HIS A 96 -9.52 3.52 8.82
CA HIS A 96 -8.32 4.25 9.21
C HIS A 96 -7.07 3.60 8.61
N ALA A 97 -6.11 4.46 8.23
CA ALA A 97 -4.77 4.07 7.81
C ALA A 97 -3.75 5.00 8.47
N TRP A 98 -2.78 4.42 9.17
CA TRP A 98 -1.66 5.17 9.75
C TRP A 98 -0.44 4.97 8.90
N LEU A 99 0.18 6.07 8.51
CA LEU A 99 1.36 6.10 7.68
C LEU A 99 2.43 6.88 8.39
N SER A 100 3.55 6.23 8.71
CA SER A 100 4.75 6.94 9.15
C SER A 100 5.64 7.15 7.94
N MET A 101 6.10 8.39 7.76
CA MET A 101 6.87 8.80 6.58
C MET A 101 8.06 9.65 7.03
N ALA A 102 9.21 9.46 6.37
CA ALA A 102 10.34 10.37 6.53
C ALA A 102 10.04 11.76 5.94
N VAL A 103 10.79 12.78 6.35
CA VAL A 103 10.65 14.13 5.78
C VAL A 103 10.88 14.07 4.26
N PRO A 104 9.93 14.54 3.43
CA PRO A 104 10.04 14.34 1.99
C PRO A 104 11.14 15.18 1.33
N HIS A 105 11.96 14.55 0.49
CA HIS A 105 13.04 15.18 -0.26
C HIS A 105 12.81 14.99 -1.77
N TYR A 106 12.93 16.05 -2.58
CA TYR A 106 12.67 16.01 -4.04
C TYR A 106 11.40 15.23 -4.47
N ASN A 107 10.29 15.38 -3.74
CA ASN A 107 8.98 14.73 -3.98
C ASN A 107 8.94 13.21 -3.73
N SER A 108 9.94 12.66 -3.06
CA SER A 108 9.93 11.28 -2.57
C SER A 108 10.15 11.23 -1.06
N ALA A 109 9.69 10.15 -0.45
CA ALA A 109 9.91 9.87 0.97
C ALA A 109 9.85 8.37 1.22
N ALA A 110 10.63 7.90 2.18
CA ALA A 110 10.55 6.53 2.68
C ALA A 110 9.37 6.38 3.65
N VAL A 111 8.70 5.24 3.58
CA VAL A 111 7.64 4.85 4.51
C VAL A 111 8.13 3.68 5.36
N PRO A 112 8.61 3.92 6.59
CA PRO A 112 9.05 2.85 7.50
C PRO A 112 7.91 1.99 8.02
N SER A 113 6.68 2.50 8.11
CA SER A 113 5.54 1.72 8.59
C SER A 113 4.20 2.21 8.06
N VAL A 114 3.30 1.25 7.88
CA VAL A 114 1.89 1.46 7.59
C VAL A 114 1.05 0.52 8.46
N SER A 115 -0.13 0.96 8.87
CA SER A 115 -1.11 0.15 9.61
C SER A 115 -2.53 0.46 9.16
N PHE A 116 -3.41 -0.52 9.26
CA PHE A 116 -4.78 -0.50 8.75
C PHE A 116 -5.75 -1.01 9.83
N ALA A 117 -6.80 -0.26 10.13
CA ALA A 117 -7.80 -0.67 11.13
C ALA A 117 -9.21 -0.12 10.87
N ASN A 118 -10.16 -0.67 11.61
CA ASN A 118 -11.57 -0.26 11.65
C ASN A 118 -11.90 0.73 12.78
N GLU A 119 -10.97 0.91 13.71
CA GLU A 119 -11.08 1.78 14.89
C GLU A 119 -9.77 2.58 15.02
N PRO A 120 -9.80 3.80 15.60
CA PRO A 120 -8.59 4.58 15.80
C PRO A 120 -7.60 3.87 16.72
N ILE A 121 -6.30 4.04 16.47
CA ILE A 121 -5.24 3.60 17.39
C ILE A 121 -5.13 4.64 18.52
N GLU A 122 -5.33 4.22 19.76
CA GLU A 122 -5.04 5.00 20.99
C GLU A 122 -3.53 5.15 21.24
#